data_AF-A0A956F5J2-F1
#
_entry.id   AF-A0A956F5J2-F1
#
_cell.length_a   1.000
_cell.length_b   1.000
_cell.length_c   1.000
_cell.angle_alpha   90.00
_cell.angle_beta   90.00
_cell.angle_gamma   90.00
#
_symmetry.space_group_name_H-M   'P 1'
#
loop_
_entity.id
_entity.type
_entity.pdbx_description
1 polymer ?
#
loop_
_entity_poly.entity_id
_entity_poly.type
_entity_poly.pdbx_seq_one_letter_code
_entity_poly.pdbx_strand_id
1 'polypeptide(L)'
;MSKTHKKSSRAYKSPLREAQAEATRERVVEAAIRLIAKDPTTFTIPGVAKSAGVSQPTVYRLFPDKESLTDAAREAVRKRAGVDPSPSIGSEDLIKRQIHSILRMSKEPPEVLGALGPLNSAQLSDAGLQERHAYIATALREELRGVPTLTRRRVIHIINMLYSSSGAGLLWRYHLMNEEGADSFAWLCRALIEAAQREGKK
;
A
#
# COMPACT_ATOMS: atom_id res chain seq x y z
N MET A 1 65.72 -11.29 -3.37
CA MET A 1 64.47 -11.99 -3.73
C MET A 1 63.30 -11.05 -3.49
N SER A 2 62.54 -10.77 -4.56
CA SER A 2 61.50 -9.73 -4.63
C SER A 2 60.27 -10.06 -3.77
N LYS A 3 59.76 -9.09 -3.01
CA LYS A 3 58.44 -9.15 -2.37
C LYS A 3 57.44 -8.33 -3.20
N THR A 4 56.64 -9.01 -3.99
CA THR A 4 55.45 -8.46 -4.65
C THR A 4 54.36 -8.22 -3.61
N HIS A 5 53.92 -6.97 -3.40
CA HIS A 5 52.71 -6.68 -2.64
C HIS A 5 51.53 -6.44 -3.59
N LYS A 6 50.61 -7.39 -3.58
CA LYS A 6 49.32 -7.39 -4.27
C LYS A 6 48.41 -6.34 -3.63
N LYS A 7 48.11 -5.26 -4.35
CA LYS A 7 47.22 -4.19 -3.88
C LYS A 7 45.76 -4.65 -4.00
N SER A 8 45.18 -5.05 -2.87
CA SER A 8 43.75 -5.35 -2.72
C SER A 8 42.92 -4.06 -2.87
N SER A 9 42.17 -3.96 -3.96
CA SER A 9 41.20 -2.89 -4.21
C SER A 9 39.94 -3.12 -3.38
N ARG A 10 39.90 -2.51 -2.19
CA ARG A 10 38.70 -2.46 -1.35
C ARG A 10 37.71 -1.47 -2.00
N ALA A 11 36.53 -1.95 -2.39
CA ALA A 11 35.50 -1.17 -3.08
C ALA A 11 35.06 0.06 -2.25
N TYR A 12 35.44 1.26 -2.71
CA TYR A 12 34.97 2.52 -2.14
C TYR A 12 33.57 2.82 -2.71
N LYS A 13 32.52 2.39 -2.00
CA LYS A 13 31.16 2.90 -2.21
C LYS A 13 31.11 4.30 -1.62
N SER A 14 30.96 5.31 -2.48
CA SER A 14 30.88 6.71 -2.07
C SER A 14 29.43 7.01 -1.64
N PRO A 15 29.19 7.42 -0.38
CA PRO A 15 27.85 7.77 0.12
C PRO A 15 27.14 8.83 -0.73
N LEU A 16 27.90 9.74 -1.34
CA LEU A 16 27.37 10.79 -2.22
C LEU A 16 26.77 10.21 -3.51
N ARG A 17 27.37 9.16 -4.09
CA ARG A 17 26.84 8.51 -5.30
C ARG A 17 25.58 7.70 -5.00
N GLU A 18 25.51 7.07 -3.84
CA GLU A 18 24.31 6.34 -3.39
C GLU A 18 23.14 7.31 -3.16
N ALA A 19 23.38 8.42 -2.47
CA ALA A 19 22.37 9.46 -2.26
C ALA A 19 21.86 10.06 -3.59
N GLN A 20 22.75 10.31 -4.56
CA GLN A 20 22.37 10.79 -5.89
C GLN A 20 21.56 9.76 -6.69
N ALA A 21 21.89 8.48 -6.56
CA ALA A 21 21.14 7.40 -7.20
C ALA A 21 19.72 7.30 -6.61
N GLU A 22 19.60 7.38 -5.29
CA GLU A 22 18.29 7.33 -4.61
C GLU A 22 17.43 8.54 -4.97
N ALA A 23 17.98 9.76 -4.94
CA ALA A 23 17.26 10.96 -5.37
C ALA A 23 16.81 10.89 -6.84
N THR A 24 17.55 10.17 -7.69
CA THR A 24 17.13 9.93 -9.08
C THR A 24 15.99 8.91 -9.15
N ARG A 25 16.06 7.84 -8.35
CA ARG A 25 15.00 6.84 -8.23
C ARG A 25 13.70 7.50 -7.76
N GLU A 26 13.74 8.33 -6.73
CA GLU A 26 12.59 9.05 -6.20
C GLU A 26 11.94 9.96 -7.25
N ARG A 27 12.73 10.75 -8.00
CA ARG A 27 12.20 11.60 -9.09
C ARG A 27 11.48 10.80 -10.18
N VAL A 28 12.03 9.64 -10.55
CA VAL A 28 11.41 8.74 -11.56
C VAL A 28 10.09 8.18 -11.05
N VAL A 29 10.06 7.71 -9.79
CA VAL A 29 8.84 7.19 -9.16
C VAL A 29 7.78 8.27 -9.07
N GLU A 30 8.14 9.48 -8.64
CA GLU A 30 7.21 10.59 -8.51
C GLU A 30 6.66 11.07 -9.87
N ALA A 31 7.50 11.07 -10.91
CA ALA A 31 7.05 11.32 -12.28
C ALA A 31 6.05 10.26 -12.77
N ALA A 32 6.28 8.99 -12.42
CA ALA A 32 5.34 7.92 -12.73
C ALA A 32 4.01 8.09 -11.98
N ILE A 33 4.05 8.43 -10.69
CA ILE A 33 2.85 8.68 -9.87
C ILE A 33 1.93 9.70 -10.56
N ARG A 34 2.48 10.85 -10.95
CA ARG A 34 1.72 11.90 -11.63
C ARG A 34 1.12 11.46 -12.97
N LEU A 35 1.89 10.72 -13.78
CA LEU A 35 1.42 10.29 -15.09
C LEU A 35 0.35 9.19 -14.99
N ILE A 36 0.51 8.26 -14.05
CA ILE A 36 -0.46 7.19 -13.80
C ILE A 36 -1.75 7.77 -13.24
N ALA A 37 -1.67 8.72 -12.31
CA ALA A 37 -2.85 9.43 -11.80
C ALA A 37 -3.63 10.12 -12.93
N LYS A 38 -2.94 10.72 -13.90
CA LYS A 38 -3.59 11.34 -15.06
C LYS A 38 -4.33 10.30 -15.90
N ASP A 39 -3.66 9.21 -16.26
CA ASP A 39 -4.25 8.09 -16.98
C ASP A 39 -3.34 6.84 -16.90
N PRO A 40 -3.77 5.77 -16.20
CA PRO A 40 -2.98 4.56 -16.06
C PRO A 40 -2.80 3.80 -17.38
N THR A 41 -3.68 4.00 -18.36
CA THR A 41 -3.65 3.27 -19.64
C THR A 41 -2.66 3.85 -20.63
N THR A 42 -2.42 5.17 -20.60
CA THR A 42 -1.64 5.87 -21.62
C THR A 42 -0.22 6.26 -21.20
N PHE A 43 0.17 6.12 -19.93
CA PHE A 43 1.54 6.48 -19.53
C PHE A 43 2.60 5.56 -20.16
N THR A 44 3.79 6.13 -20.44
CA THR A 44 4.90 5.42 -21.10
C THR A 44 6.23 5.69 -20.40
N ILE A 45 7.18 4.75 -20.48
CA ILE A 45 8.55 4.92 -19.96
C ILE A 45 9.24 6.15 -20.55
N PRO A 46 9.17 6.43 -21.87
CA PRO A 46 9.64 7.69 -22.44
C PRO A 46 9.02 8.94 -21.80
N GLY A 47 7.70 8.93 -21.56
CA GLY A 47 6.99 10.03 -20.91
C GLY A 47 7.47 10.25 -19.47
N VAL A 48 7.70 9.16 -18.72
CA VAL A 48 8.26 9.22 -17.36
C VAL A 48 9.67 9.79 -17.37
N ALA A 49 10.54 9.31 -18.25
CA ALA A 49 11.92 9.80 -18.36
C ALA A 49 11.96 11.32 -18.62
N LYS A 50 11.13 11.80 -19.55
CA LYS A 50 10.96 13.23 -19.85
C LYS A 50 10.46 14.00 -18.63
N SER A 51 9.41 13.51 -17.96
CA SER A 51 8.82 14.15 -16.76
C SER A 51 9.79 14.18 -15.57
N ALA A 52 10.66 13.18 -15.42
CA ALA A 52 11.66 13.09 -14.37
C ALA A 52 12.97 13.84 -14.69
N GLY A 53 13.15 14.34 -15.92
CA GLY A 53 14.37 14.98 -16.37
C GLY A 53 15.57 14.02 -16.44
N VAL A 54 15.35 12.77 -16.87
CA VAL A 54 16.39 11.74 -17.02
C VAL A 54 16.33 11.07 -18.39
N SER A 55 17.37 10.33 -18.76
CA SER A 55 17.37 9.55 -20.01
C SER A 55 16.57 8.25 -19.86
N GLN A 56 15.99 7.74 -20.96
CA GLN A 56 15.28 6.45 -20.94
C GLN A 56 16.15 5.28 -20.45
N PRO A 57 17.43 5.13 -20.86
CA PRO A 57 18.29 4.09 -20.31
C PRO A 57 18.46 4.18 -18.79
N THR A 58 18.40 5.39 -18.21
CA THR A 58 18.43 5.57 -16.75
C THR A 58 17.20 4.98 -16.10
N VAL A 59 16.01 5.17 -16.70
CA VAL A 59 14.77 4.57 -16.19
C VAL A 59 14.82 3.05 -16.29
N TYR A 60 15.20 2.49 -17.45
CA TYR A 60 15.30 1.03 -17.64
C TYR A 60 16.32 0.37 -16.70
N ARG A 61 17.40 1.07 -16.36
CA ARG A 61 18.37 0.58 -15.36
C ARG A 61 17.78 0.52 -13.94
N LEU A 62 16.86 1.43 -13.60
CA LEU A 62 16.20 1.48 -12.29
C LEU A 62 14.98 0.56 -12.20
N PHE A 63 14.28 0.39 -13.33
CA PHE A 63 13.02 -0.34 -13.48
C PHE A 63 13.05 -1.05 -14.84
N PRO A 64 13.32 -2.38 -14.86
CA PRO A 64 13.48 -3.13 -16.11
C PRO A 64 12.26 -3.09 -17.04
N ASP A 65 11.07 -2.93 -16.47
CA ASP A 65 9.80 -2.95 -17.19
C ASP A 65 8.80 -1.92 -16.61
N LYS A 66 7.67 -1.76 -17.31
CA LYS A 66 6.60 -0.84 -16.90
C LYS A 66 5.92 -1.29 -15.60
N GLU A 67 5.88 -2.59 -15.33
CA GLU A 67 5.24 -3.16 -14.13
C GLU A 67 6.04 -2.83 -12.86
N SER A 68 7.35 -3.05 -12.86
CA SER A 68 8.25 -2.74 -11.75
C SER A 68 8.27 -1.24 -11.39
N LEU A 69 8.17 -0.35 -12.38
CA LEU A 69 7.98 1.09 -12.13
C LEU A 69 6.62 1.38 -11.49
N THR A 70 5.56 0.73 -11.98
CA THR A 70 4.21 0.89 -11.44
C THR A 70 4.15 0.41 -9.99
N ASP A 71 4.77 -0.73 -9.68
CA ASP A 71 4.84 -1.27 -8.32
C ASP A 71 5.63 -0.36 -7.38
N ALA A 72 6.71 0.26 -7.85
CA ALA A 72 7.44 1.25 -7.08
C ALA A 72 6.60 2.51 -6.81
N ALA A 73 5.83 2.99 -7.79
CA ALA A 73 4.88 4.09 -7.61
C ALA A 73 3.80 3.76 -6.57
N ARG A 74 3.23 2.55 -6.64
CA ARG A 74 2.25 2.07 -5.64
C ARG A 74 2.85 1.97 -4.25
N GLU A 75 4.05 1.41 -4.13
CA GLU A 75 4.73 1.29 -2.83
C GLU A 75 5.00 2.67 -2.23
N ALA A 76 5.40 3.65 -3.04
CA ALA A 76 5.55 5.03 -2.58
C ALA A 76 4.22 5.62 -2.08
N VAL A 77 3.11 5.39 -2.78
CA VAL A 77 1.77 5.83 -2.34
C VAL A 77 1.34 5.11 -1.06
N ARG A 78 1.57 3.79 -0.92
CA ARG A 78 1.31 3.03 0.32
C ARG A 78 2.07 3.58 1.52
N LYS A 79 3.35 3.90 1.34
CA LYS A 79 4.18 4.52 2.39
C LYS A 79 3.66 5.89 2.81
N ARG A 80 3.23 6.73 1.86
CA ARG A 80 2.59 8.04 2.16
C ARG A 80 1.29 7.86 2.93
N ALA A 81 0.46 6.90 2.50
CA ALA A 81 -0.74 6.49 3.19
C ALA A 81 -0.49 5.88 4.58
N GLY A 82 0.77 5.61 4.95
CA GLY A 82 1.12 5.04 6.25
C GLY A 82 0.61 3.61 6.45
N VAL A 83 0.41 2.88 5.34
CA VAL A 83 0.04 1.47 5.40
C VAL A 83 1.25 0.70 5.91
N ASP A 84 1.19 0.33 7.19
CA ASP A 84 2.20 -0.52 7.83
C ASP A 84 1.87 -2.00 7.55
N PRO A 85 2.78 -2.77 6.94
CA PRO A 85 2.56 -4.19 6.66
C PRO A 85 2.53 -5.07 7.91
N SER A 86 2.90 -4.55 9.09
CA SER A 86 2.87 -5.34 10.32
C SER A 86 1.43 -5.76 10.68
N PRO A 87 1.25 -7.01 11.16
CA PRO A 87 -0.07 -7.51 11.54
C PRO A 87 -0.65 -6.66 12.67
N SER A 88 -1.92 -6.28 12.51
CA SER A 88 -2.66 -5.65 13.60
C SER A 88 -2.88 -6.66 14.73
N ILE A 89 -2.78 -6.21 15.99
CA ILE A 89 -3.06 -7.04 17.16
C ILE A 89 -4.37 -6.57 17.79
N GLY A 90 -5.42 -7.36 17.60
CA GLY A 90 -6.76 -7.00 18.05
C GLY A 90 -7.46 -6.03 17.10
N SER A 91 -8.77 -5.96 17.28
CA SER A 91 -9.72 -5.09 16.58
C SER A 91 -9.42 -3.61 16.76
N GLU A 92 -9.05 -3.16 17.95
CA GLU A 92 -8.77 -1.75 18.20
C GLU A 92 -7.50 -1.25 17.51
N ASP A 93 -6.45 -2.08 17.44
CA ASP A 93 -5.25 -1.73 16.66
C ASP A 93 -5.57 -1.68 15.17
N LEU A 94 -6.32 -2.67 14.67
CA LEU A 94 -6.79 -2.72 13.29
C LEU A 94 -7.60 -1.47 12.92
N ILE A 95 -8.55 -1.07 13.76
CA ILE A 95 -9.39 0.13 13.55
C ILE A 95 -8.53 1.39 13.57
N LYS A 96 -7.65 1.56 14.57
CA LYS A 96 -6.75 2.72 14.66
C LYS A 96 -5.86 2.86 13.42
N ARG A 97 -5.25 1.76 12.97
CA ARG A 97 -4.42 1.74 11.76
C ARG A 97 -5.21 2.13 10.53
N GLN A 98 -6.47 1.68 10.42
CA GLN A 98 -7.30 2.13 9.31
C GLN A 98 -7.65 3.62 9.40
N ILE A 99 -8.06 4.13 10.55
CA ILE A 99 -8.36 5.56 10.72
C ILE A 99 -7.15 6.38 10.26
N HIS A 100 -5.95 6.01 10.70
CA HIS A 100 -4.72 6.65 10.25
C HIS A 100 -4.49 6.55 8.74
N SER A 101 -4.79 5.38 8.15
CA SER A 101 -4.70 5.18 6.70
C SER A 101 -5.67 6.10 5.94
N ILE A 102 -6.95 6.15 6.35
CA ILE A 102 -7.98 7.02 5.74
C ILE A 102 -7.55 8.49 5.81
N LEU A 103 -7.13 8.96 6.99
CA LEU A 103 -6.72 10.36 7.20
C LEU A 103 -5.40 10.73 6.50
N ARG A 104 -4.54 9.76 6.18
CA ARG A 104 -3.35 10.00 5.36
C ARG A 104 -3.72 10.00 3.88
N MET A 105 -4.57 9.08 3.45
CA MET A 105 -5.07 9.00 2.08
C MET A 105 -5.88 10.25 1.70
N SER A 106 -6.61 10.86 2.63
CA SER A 106 -7.35 12.12 2.36
C SER A 106 -6.47 13.29 1.92
N LYS A 107 -5.15 13.20 2.14
CA LYS A 107 -4.16 14.19 1.70
C LYS A 107 -3.65 13.94 0.28
N GLU A 108 -3.91 12.77 -0.29
CA GLU A 108 -3.50 12.41 -1.64
C GLU A 108 -4.56 12.83 -2.66
N PRO A 109 -4.15 13.24 -3.87
CA PRO A 109 -5.09 13.52 -4.94
C PRO A 109 -5.96 12.29 -5.24
N PRO A 110 -7.26 12.49 -5.53
CA PRO A 110 -8.20 11.41 -5.82
C PRO A 110 -7.76 10.51 -6.97
N GLU A 111 -7.13 11.12 -7.98
CA GLU A 111 -6.62 10.45 -9.16
C GLU A 111 -5.45 9.52 -8.80
N VAL A 112 -4.62 9.90 -7.83
CA VAL A 112 -3.54 9.05 -7.30
C VAL A 112 -4.15 7.86 -6.55
N LEU A 113 -5.15 8.09 -5.70
CA LEU A 113 -5.82 7.00 -4.98
C LEU A 113 -6.56 6.04 -5.91
N GLY A 114 -7.19 6.55 -6.97
CA GLY A 114 -7.90 5.73 -7.95
C GLY A 114 -6.95 4.92 -8.83
N ALA A 115 -5.86 5.52 -9.30
CA ALA A 115 -4.95 4.89 -10.25
C ALA A 115 -3.83 4.07 -9.60
N LEU A 116 -3.42 4.44 -8.38
CA LEU A 116 -2.29 3.86 -7.63
C LEU A 116 -2.65 3.44 -6.21
N GLY A 117 -3.94 3.46 -5.86
CA GLY A 117 -4.43 2.95 -4.60
C GLY A 117 -4.12 1.46 -4.39
N PRO A 118 -4.47 0.92 -3.21
CA PRO A 118 -4.08 -0.41 -2.75
C PRO A 118 -4.78 -1.59 -3.45
N LEU A 119 -5.14 -1.47 -4.73
CA LEU A 119 -5.49 -2.61 -5.59
C LEU A 119 -4.49 -2.66 -6.74
N ASN A 120 -3.47 -3.51 -6.61
CA ASN A 120 -2.72 -4.00 -7.77
C ASN A 120 -3.28 -5.35 -8.26
N SER A 121 -2.86 -5.76 -9.45
CA SER A 121 -3.10 -7.12 -9.98
C SER A 121 -2.67 -8.21 -9.00
N ALA A 122 -1.58 -7.99 -8.24
CA ALA A 122 -1.10 -8.95 -7.25
C ALA A 122 -1.98 -9.05 -5.97
N GLN A 123 -2.62 -7.98 -5.52
CA GLN A 123 -3.54 -7.92 -4.38
C GLN A 123 -4.92 -8.43 -4.75
N LEU A 124 -5.30 -8.27 -6.03
CA LEU A 124 -6.46 -8.93 -6.62
C LEU A 124 -6.17 -10.38 -7.05
N SER A 125 -4.90 -10.81 -7.04
CA SER A 125 -4.58 -12.22 -7.21
C SER A 125 -5.08 -13.01 -6.01
N ASP A 126 -5.34 -14.30 -6.22
CA ASP A 126 -5.76 -15.20 -5.15
C ASP A 126 -4.81 -15.14 -3.94
N ALA A 127 -3.50 -15.04 -4.18
CA ALA A 127 -2.49 -14.93 -3.13
C ALA A 127 -2.63 -13.64 -2.32
N GLY A 128 -2.83 -12.50 -2.98
CA GLY A 128 -2.96 -11.21 -2.31
C GLY A 128 -4.29 -11.05 -1.56
N LEU A 129 -5.38 -11.60 -2.11
CA LEU A 129 -6.66 -11.68 -1.41
C LEU A 129 -6.57 -12.58 -0.17
N GLN A 130 -5.86 -13.71 -0.29
CA GLN A 130 -5.62 -14.62 0.81
C GLN A 130 -4.76 -13.99 1.92
N GLU A 131 -3.73 -13.23 1.56
CA GLU A 131 -2.88 -12.50 2.51
C GLU A 131 -3.68 -11.45 3.29
N ARG A 132 -4.49 -10.63 2.61
CA ARG A 132 -5.40 -9.66 3.26
C ARG A 132 -6.43 -10.34 4.16
N HIS A 133 -6.97 -11.47 3.71
CA HIS A 133 -7.86 -12.28 4.53
C HIS A 133 -7.16 -12.76 5.80
N ALA A 134 -5.96 -13.33 5.68
CA ALA A 134 -5.16 -13.83 6.80
C ALA A 134 -4.77 -12.71 7.79
N TYR A 135 -4.48 -11.50 7.28
CA TYR A 135 -4.19 -10.32 8.08
C TYR A 135 -5.35 -9.99 9.04
N ILE A 136 -6.56 -9.81 8.51
CA ILE A 136 -7.75 -9.48 9.30
C ILE A 136 -8.14 -10.64 10.21
N ALA A 137 -8.06 -11.88 9.71
CA ALA A 137 -8.36 -13.08 10.49
C ALA A 137 -7.42 -13.24 11.70
N THR A 138 -6.15 -12.86 11.54
CA THR A 138 -5.17 -12.89 12.64
C THR A 138 -5.44 -11.79 13.65
N ALA A 139 -5.73 -10.56 13.18
CA ALA A 139 -6.04 -9.43 14.04
C ALA A 139 -7.26 -9.69 14.93
N LEU A 140 -8.30 -10.34 14.40
CA LEU A 140 -9.57 -10.58 15.09
C LEU A 140 -9.67 -11.96 15.76
N ARG A 141 -8.54 -12.68 15.89
CA ARG A 141 -8.53 -14.08 16.32
C ARG A 141 -9.15 -14.28 17.70
N GLU A 142 -8.76 -13.44 18.67
CA GLU A 142 -9.22 -13.56 20.05
C GLU A 142 -10.66 -13.06 20.20
N GLU A 143 -11.01 -11.93 19.56
CA GLU A 143 -12.36 -11.37 19.63
C GLU A 143 -13.42 -12.26 18.98
N LEU A 144 -13.05 -13.06 17.98
CA LEU A 144 -13.94 -13.99 17.30
C LEU A 144 -13.80 -15.43 17.81
N ARG A 145 -13.16 -15.63 18.98
CA ARG A 145 -13.09 -16.94 19.63
C ARG A 145 -14.47 -17.40 20.06
N GLY A 146 -14.84 -18.64 19.68
CA GLY A 146 -16.17 -19.20 19.96
C GLY A 146 -17.28 -18.74 18.99
N VAL A 147 -16.99 -17.80 18.08
CA VAL A 147 -17.94 -17.39 17.04
C VAL A 147 -18.06 -18.47 15.96
N PRO A 148 -19.28 -18.80 15.48
CA PRO A 148 -19.47 -19.75 14.39
C PRO A 148 -18.63 -19.42 13.15
N THR A 149 -18.08 -20.45 12.49
CA THR A 149 -17.18 -20.28 11.33
C THR A 149 -17.80 -19.43 10.22
N LEU A 150 -19.09 -19.58 9.96
CA LEU A 150 -19.80 -18.80 8.94
C LEU A 150 -19.83 -17.31 9.30
N THR A 151 -20.15 -16.97 10.55
CA THR A 151 -20.21 -15.59 11.04
C THR A 151 -18.82 -14.95 11.06
N ARG A 152 -17.80 -15.68 11.51
CA ARG A 152 -16.40 -15.24 11.45
C ARG A 152 -15.96 -14.89 10.02
N ARG A 153 -16.24 -15.76 9.05
CA ARG A 153 -15.93 -15.50 7.63
C ARG A 153 -16.65 -14.25 7.11
N ARG A 154 -17.95 -14.09 7.42
CA ARG A 154 -18.74 -12.92 7.02
C ARG A 154 -18.13 -11.63 7.55
N VAL A 155 -17.81 -11.56 8.84
CA VAL A 155 -17.16 -10.38 9.45
C VAL A 155 -15.85 -10.06 8.75
N ILE A 156 -14.97 -11.04 8.58
CA ILE A 156 -13.65 -10.84 7.94
C ILE A 156 -13.81 -10.33 6.50
N HIS A 157 -14.74 -10.87 5.72
CA HIS A 157 -14.98 -10.43 4.34
C HIS A 157 -15.54 -9.01 4.27
N ILE A 158 -16.56 -8.69 5.08
CA ILE A 158 -17.16 -7.35 5.09
C ILE A 158 -16.11 -6.31 5.48
N ILE A 159 -15.36 -6.58 6.55
CA ILE A 159 -14.27 -5.72 7.00
C ILE A 159 -13.20 -5.56 5.90
N ASN A 160 -12.82 -6.64 5.21
CA ASN A 160 -11.89 -6.57 4.07
C ASN A 160 -12.41 -5.74 2.90
N MET A 161 -13.70 -5.82 2.59
CA MET A 161 -14.34 -5.02 1.54
C MET A 161 -14.34 -3.54 1.91
N LEU A 162 -14.61 -3.22 3.18
CA LEU A 162 -14.55 -1.85 3.70
C LEU A 162 -13.11 -1.29 3.63
N TYR A 163 -12.09 -2.11 3.89
CA TYR A 163 -10.67 -1.78 3.74
C TYR A 163 -10.12 -1.79 2.30
N SER A 164 -10.96 -2.02 1.28
CA SER A 164 -10.51 -2.14 -0.11
C SER A 164 -10.33 -0.77 -0.78
N SER A 165 -9.55 -0.68 -1.88
CA SER A 165 -9.43 0.59 -2.61
C SER A 165 -10.73 1.00 -3.30
N SER A 166 -11.61 0.05 -3.63
CA SER A 166 -12.98 0.35 -4.08
C SER A 166 -13.78 1.06 -2.99
N GLY A 167 -13.61 0.64 -1.72
CA GLY A 167 -14.14 1.34 -0.56
C GLY A 167 -13.55 2.75 -0.42
N ALA A 168 -12.23 2.89 -0.56
CA ALA A 168 -11.57 4.19 -0.49
C ALA A 168 -12.04 5.17 -1.59
N GLY A 169 -12.18 4.70 -2.83
CA GLY A 169 -12.68 5.53 -3.94
C GLY A 169 -14.12 6.00 -3.73
N LEU A 170 -14.98 5.14 -3.16
CA LEU A 170 -16.36 5.49 -2.81
C LEU A 170 -16.41 6.49 -1.64
N LEU A 171 -15.64 6.26 -0.57
CA LEU A 171 -15.52 7.19 0.54
C LEU A 171 -15.08 8.57 0.04
N TRP A 172 -14.11 8.62 -0.88
CA TRP A 172 -13.72 9.88 -1.49
C TRP A 172 -14.87 10.54 -2.27
N ARG A 173 -15.56 9.78 -3.14
CA ARG A 173 -16.69 10.26 -3.94
C ARG A 173 -17.84 10.79 -3.10
N TYR A 174 -18.06 10.20 -1.92
CA TYR A 174 -19.10 10.61 -0.98
C TYR A 174 -18.63 11.65 0.04
N HIS A 175 -17.41 12.21 -0.12
CA HIS A 175 -16.83 13.17 0.82
C HIS A 175 -16.66 12.65 2.25
N LEU A 176 -16.45 11.33 2.39
CA LEU A 176 -16.19 10.60 3.63
C LEU A 176 -14.71 10.27 3.83
N MET A 177 -13.80 10.84 3.03
CA MET A 177 -12.35 10.79 3.27
C MET A 177 -11.93 11.89 4.25
N ASN A 178 -12.49 11.84 5.45
CA ASN A 178 -12.31 12.82 6.52
C ASN A 178 -12.45 12.13 7.89
N GLU A 179 -12.39 12.91 8.98
CA GLU A 179 -12.55 12.40 10.34
C GLU A 179 -13.91 11.72 10.56
N GLU A 180 -15.00 12.33 10.09
CA GLU A 180 -16.36 11.78 10.20
C GLU A 180 -16.51 10.40 9.52
N GLY A 181 -15.97 10.26 8.32
CA GLY A 181 -15.99 8.98 7.61
C GLY A 181 -15.09 7.93 8.26
N ALA A 182 -13.95 8.34 8.84
CA ALA A 182 -13.09 7.45 9.61
C ALA A 182 -13.77 6.96 10.90
N ASP A 183 -14.51 7.84 11.59
CA ASP A 183 -15.28 7.49 12.79
C ASP A 183 -16.47 6.59 12.46
N SER A 184 -17.17 6.87 11.35
CA SER A 184 -18.26 6.02 10.84
C SER A 184 -17.77 4.61 10.51
N PHE A 185 -16.57 4.51 9.93
CA PHE A 185 -15.91 3.25 9.65
C PHE A 185 -15.60 2.49 10.93
N ALA A 186 -14.97 3.16 11.90
CA ALA A 186 -14.61 2.58 13.19
C ALA A 186 -15.85 2.05 13.93
N TRP A 187 -16.93 2.83 13.94
CA TRP A 187 -18.22 2.45 14.50
C TRP A 187 -18.77 1.19 13.83
N LEU A 188 -18.78 1.11 12.50
CA LEU A 188 -19.28 -0.06 11.77
C LEU A 188 -18.46 -1.31 12.06
N CYS A 189 -17.12 -1.21 12.10
CA CYS A 189 -16.26 -2.33 12.45
C CYS A 189 -16.54 -2.86 13.86
N ARG A 190 -16.65 -1.97 14.85
CA ARG A 190 -17.01 -2.36 16.22
C ARG A 190 -18.37 -3.05 16.26
N ALA A 191 -19.38 -2.47 15.60
CA ALA A 191 -20.74 -3.02 15.55
C ALA A 191 -20.78 -4.44 14.94
N LEU A 192 -20.03 -4.68 13.86
CA LEU A 192 -19.93 -6.00 13.22
C LEU A 192 -19.28 -7.04 14.14
N ILE A 193 -18.19 -6.66 14.82
CA ILE A 193 -17.47 -7.55 15.75
C ILE A 193 -18.35 -7.88 16.95
N GLU A 194 -19.00 -6.88 17.55
CA GLU A 194 -19.92 -7.08 18.67
C GLU A 194 -21.11 -7.97 18.28
N ALA A 195 -21.68 -7.78 17.09
CA ALA A 195 -22.76 -8.61 16.60
C ALA A 195 -22.34 -10.09 16.49
N ALA A 196 -21.15 -10.34 15.95
CA ALA A 196 -20.60 -11.69 15.85
C ALA A 196 -20.31 -12.32 17.22
N GLN A 197 -19.80 -11.54 18.17
CA GLN A 197 -19.57 -12.00 19.55
C GLN A 197 -20.87 -12.39 20.25
N ARG A 198 -21.98 -11.68 20.00
CA ARG A 198 -23.30 -12.05 20.54
C ARG A 198 -23.80 -13.39 20.01
N GLU A 199 -23.47 -13.75 18.77
CA GLU A 199 -23.82 -15.05 18.21
C GLU A 199 -23.00 -16.19 18.82
N GLY A 200 -21.73 -15.97 19.15
CA GLY A 200 -20.88 -17.00 19.79
C GLY A 200 -21.17 -17.25 21.28
N LYS A 201 -22.02 -16.42 21.90
CA LYS A 201 -22.47 -16.58 23.30
C LYS A 201 -23.79 -17.35 23.42
N LYS A 202 -24.45 -17.65 22.31
CA LYS A 202 -25.67 -18.47 22.25
C LYS A 202 -25.32 -19.94 22.12
#